data_AF-A0A521U6G5-F1
#
_entry.id   AF-A0A521U6G5-F1
#
_cell.length_a   1.000
_cell.length_b   1.000
_cell.length_c   1.000
_cell.angle_alpha   90.00
_cell.angle_beta   90.00
_cell.angle_gamma   90.00
#
_symmetry.space_group_name_H-M   'P 1'
#
loop_
_entity.id
_entity.type
_entity.pdbx_description
1 polymer ?
#
loop_
_entity_poly.entity_id
_entity_poly.type
_entity_poly.pdbx_seq_one_letter_code
_entity_poly.pdbx_strand_id
1 'polypeptide(L)' 'MSRPTWASGANLGPARVRTMTCAPDCAHKRAYESEYEAQRVAEHQMGKTPGLELRVYECDGCEKYHLTSKP' A
#
# COMPACT_ATOMS: atom_id res chain seq x y z
N MET A 1 -40.52 -31.14 33.03
CA MET A 1 -40.82 -30.02 32.13
C MET A 1 -39.90 -28.87 32.54
N SER A 2 -39.07 -28.22 31.76
CA SER A 2 -38.52 -28.38 30.41
C SER A 2 -37.31 -27.44 30.41
N ARG A 3 -36.10 -27.91 30.09
CA ARG A 3 -35.01 -27.01 29.67
C ARG A 3 -35.27 -26.68 28.21
N PRO A 4 -35.36 -25.40 27.85
CA PRO A 4 -34.56 -24.89 26.73
C PRO A 4 -34.18 -23.40 26.98
N THR A 5 -33.15 -22.75 26.46
CA THR A 5 -32.25 -23.03 25.35
C THR A 5 -31.31 -21.82 25.14
N TRP A 6 -30.08 -22.09 24.66
CA TRP A 6 -29.20 -21.27 23.81
C TRP A 6 -29.42 -19.73 23.78
N ALA A 7 -28.48 -18.94 24.29
CA ALA A 7 -27.38 -18.37 23.51
C ALA A 7 -27.84 -17.39 22.41
N SER A 8 -27.68 -16.10 22.68
CA SER A 8 -27.47 -15.07 21.65
C SER A 8 -26.45 -14.07 22.16
N GLY A 9 -25.24 -14.57 22.44
CA GLY A 9 -24.07 -13.71 22.43
C GLY A 9 -23.89 -13.21 21.00
N ALA A 10 -24.26 -11.95 20.75
CA ALA A 10 -23.87 -11.25 19.55
C ALA A 10 -22.35 -11.01 19.61
N ASN A 11 -21.58 -12.07 19.31
CA ASN A 11 -20.20 -11.96 18.90
C ASN A 11 -20.19 -11.21 17.57
N LEU A 12 -20.17 -9.88 17.66
CA LEU A 12 -19.68 -9.03 16.59
C LEU A 12 -18.21 -9.37 16.45
N GLY A 13 -17.93 -10.41 15.65
CA GLY A 13 -16.57 -10.78 15.26
C GLY A 13 -15.86 -9.55 14.70
N PRO A 14 -14.53 -9.47 14.85
CA PRO A 14 -13.78 -8.31 14.38
C PRO A 14 -14.10 -8.13 12.90
N ALA A 15 -14.65 -6.97 12.55
CA ALA A 15 -14.78 -6.55 11.18
C ALA A 15 -13.43 -6.78 10.52
N ARG A 16 -13.38 -7.72 9.56
CA ARG A 16 -12.22 -7.90 8.70
C ARG A 16 -12.04 -6.58 7.96
N VAL A 17 -11.24 -5.68 8.53
CA VAL A 17 -10.61 -4.62 7.78
C VAL A 17 -9.91 -5.37 6.66
N ARG A 18 -10.41 -5.22 5.43
CA ARG A 18 -9.65 -5.53 4.24
C ARG A 18 -8.46 -4.58 4.28
N THR A 19 -7.44 -4.93 5.06
CA THR A 19 -6.11 -4.40 4.86
C THR A 19 -5.72 -4.96 3.52
N MET A 20 -6.04 -4.20 2.48
CA MET A 20 -5.43 -4.31 1.17
C MET A 20 -3.94 -4.20 1.44
N THR A 21 -3.29 -5.35 1.63
CA THR A 21 -1.89 -5.43 2.02
C THR A 21 -1.10 -4.99 0.80
N CYS A 22 -0.97 -3.68 0.60
CA CYS A 22 0.14 -3.19 -0.18
C CYS A 22 1.42 -3.75 0.47
N ALA A 23 2.44 -4.08 -0.33
CA ALA A 23 3.72 -4.57 0.19
C ALA A 23 4.14 -3.75 1.43
N PRO A 24 4.71 -4.34 2.49
CA PRO A 24 4.98 -3.61 3.75
C PRO A 24 5.76 -2.30 3.55
N ASP A 25 6.59 -2.22 2.51
CA ASP A 25 7.37 -1.05 2.13
C ASP A 25 6.58 0.05 1.41
N CYS A 26 5.38 -0.25 0.93
CA CYS A 26 4.49 0.65 0.21
C CYS A 26 3.93 1.75 1.11
N ALA A 27 3.70 1.45 2.40
CA ALA A 27 3.24 2.44 3.38
C ALA A 27 4.29 3.51 3.70
N HIS A 28 5.58 3.16 3.57
CA HIS A 28 6.70 4.08 3.80
C HIS A 28 7.15 4.81 2.53
N LYS A 29 6.81 4.30 1.34
CA LYS A 29 7.17 4.90 0.06
C LYS A 29 6.09 5.86 -0.39
N ARG A 30 6.51 6.95 -1.04
CA ARG A 30 5.56 7.81 -1.76
C ARG A 30 4.88 6.99 -2.85
N ALA A 31 3.57 7.00 -2.84
CA ALA A 31 2.72 6.43 -3.87
C ALA A 31 2.15 7.57 -4.72
N TYR A 32 2.19 7.41 -6.03
CA TYR A 32 1.68 8.36 -7.01
C TYR A 32 0.52 7.73 -7.75
N GLU A 33 -0.47 8.54 -8.11
CA GLU A 33 -1.66 8.07 -8.83
C GLU A 33 -1.39 7.90 -10.33
N SER A 34 -0.35 8.54 -10.84
CA SER A 34 0.04 8.48 -12.25
C SER A 34 1.54 8.21 -12.41
N GLU A 35 1.88 7.42 -13.42
CA GLU A 35 3.26 7.19 -13.87
C GLU A 35 3.98 8.52 -14.15
N TYR A 36 3.27 9.46 -14.80
CA TYR A 36 3.82 10.76 -15.18
C TYR A 36 4.27 11.58 -13.97
N GLU A 37 3.46 11.62 -12.91
CA GLU A 37 3.85 12.31 -11.67
C GLU A 37 5.04 11.64 -11.00
N ALA A 38 5.04 10.31 -10.94
CA ALA A 38 6.15 9.55 -10.37
C ALA A 38 7.45 9.82 -11.15
N GLN A 39 7.40 9.81 -12.48
CA GLN A 39 8.55 10.05 -13.34
C GLN A 39 9.11 11.46 -13.15
N ARG A 40 8.26 12.48 -13.14
CA ARG A 40 8.70 13.86 -12.87
C ARG A 40 9.40 14.00 -11.53
N VAL A 41 8.93 13.31 -10.50
CA VAL A 41 9.58 13.34 -9.19
C VAL A 41 10.88 12.54 -9.18
N ALA A 42 10.95 11.43 -9.91
CA ALA A 42 12.19 10.69 -10.14
C ALA A 42 13.26 11.60 -10.75
N GLU A 43 12.95 12.23 -11.89
CA GLU A 43 13.86 13.15 -12.60
C GLU A 43 14.31 14.31 -11.71
N HIS A 44 13.37 14.91 -10.96
CA HIS A 44 13.68 15.99 -10.02
C HIS A 44 14.64 15.55 -8.91
N GLN A 45 14.49 14.33 -8.39
CA GLN A 45 15.39 13.79 -7.36
C GLN A 45 16.75 13.40 -7.93
N MET A 46 16.78 12.82 -9.14
CA MET A 46 18.01 12.50 -9.87
C MET A 46 18.82 13.78 -10.17
N GLY A 47 18.16 14.87 -10.56
CA GLY A 47 18.81 16.16 -10.80
C GLY A 47 19.38 16.81 -9.55
N LYS A 48 18.86 16.48 -8.36
CA LYS A 48 19.35 16.97 -7.06
C LYS A 48 20.47 16.13 -6.47
N THR A 49 20.47 14.83 -6.76
CA THR A 49 21.37 13.86 -6.13
C THR A 49 22.20 13.18 -7.22
N PRO A 50 23.43 13.65 -7.48
CA PRO A 50 24.27 13.04 -8.50
C PRO A 50 24.59 11.58 -8.13
N GLY A 51 24.35 10.65 -9.05
CA GLY A 51 24.53 9.21 -8.83
C GLY A 51 23.29 8.48 -8.28
N LEU A 52 22.17 9.17 -8.05
CA LEU A 52 20.91 8.53 -7.72
C LEU A 52 20.20 8.13 -9.02
N GLU A 53 19.95 6.84 -9.23
CA GLU A 53 19.07 6.34 -10.29
C GLU A 53 17.74 5.87 -9.69
N LEU A 54 16.65 6.54 -10.09
CA LEU A 54 15.30 6.19 -9.69
C LEU A 54 14.51 5.65 -10.88
N ARG A 55 13.76 4.58 -10.64
CA ARG A 55 12.84 3.99 -11.60
C ARG A 55 11.43 3.95 -11.03
N VAL A 56 10.45 4.23 -11.88
CA VAL A 56 9.03 4.11 -11.56
C VAL A 56 8.60 2.66 -11.77
N TYR A 57 7.79 2.13 -10.86
CA TYR A 57 7.11 0.86 -11.04
C TYR A 57 5.68 0.94 -10.47
N GLU A 58 4.75 0.25 -11.10
CA GLU A 58 3.40 0.08 -10.58
C GLU A 58 3.38 -1.07 -9.56
N CYS A 59 2.69 -0.88 -8.44
CA CYS A 59 2.52 -1.92 -7.43
C CYS A 59 1.17 -2.60 -7.61
N ASP A 60 1.19 -3.91 -7.88
CA ASP A 60 -0.02 -4.74 -8.05
C ASP A 60 -0.90 -4.80 -6.78
N GLY A 61 -0.36 -4.46 -5.61
CA GLY A 61 -1.08 -4.51 -4.33
C GLY A 61 -1.91 -3.28 -4.00
N CYS A 62 -1.54 -2.11 -4.51
CA CYS A 62 -2.27 -0.84 -4.28
C CYS A 62 -2.69 -0.13 -5.56
N GLU A 63 -2.30 -0.64 -6.73
CA GLU A 63 -2.58 -0.04 -8.04
C GLU A 63 -2.03 1.40 -8.12
N LYS A 64 -0.90 1.66 -7.45
CA LYS A 64 -0.22 2.96 -7.45
C LYS A 64 1.21 2.83 -7.94
N TYR A 65 1.75 3.96 -8.39
CA TYR A 65 3.12 4.08 -8.87
C TYR A 65 4.07 4.43 -7.73
N HIS A 66 5.20 3.74 -7.66
CA HIS A 66 6.23 3.92 -6.65
C HIS A 66 7.59 4.15 -7.28
N LEU A 67 8.48 4.75 -6.49
CA LEU A 67 9.87 4.96 -6.87
C LEU A 67 10.75 3.89 -6.22
N THR A 68 11.57 3.24 -7.04
CA THR A 68 12.64 2.37 -6.58
C THR A 68 13.97 2.94 -6.99
N SER A 69 14.93 3.00 -6.06
CA SER A 69 16.33 3.17 -6.41
C SER A 69 16.88 1.79 -6.72
N LYS A 70 17.53 1.64 -7.88
CA LYS A 70 18.41 0.49 -8.11
C LYS A 70 19.82 0.96 -7.78
N PRO A 71 20.51 0.35 -6.79
CA PRO A 71 21.93 0.58 -6.61
C PRO A 71 22.75 0.00 -7.78
#